data_AF-A0A9W9GB26-F1
#
_entry.id   AF-A0A9W9GB26-F1
#
_cell.length_a   1.000
_cell.length_b   1.000
_cell.length_c   1.000
_cell.angle_alpha   90.00
_cell.angle_beta   90.00
_cell.angle_gamma   90.00
#
_symmetry.space_group_name_H-M   'P 1'
#
loop_
_entity.id
_entity.type
_entity.pdbx_description
1 polymer ?
#
loop_
_entity_poly.entity_id
_entity_poly.type
_entity_poly.pdbx_seq_one_letter_code
_entity_poly.pdbx_strand_id
1 'polypeptide(L)'
;MPAKYSRKTSGRRKTGCPNCRRRRIKCDEKAPCSYCVRRGLECNPPEFIVPERWTRSSLARAEGAGLLDASQVPESTYDVFQHAHFVIQSPARGDRDSPHPCPDILNEETAGLLRIYQRGIGIWMDIFDHTRTYQNEVVRCSLSSPLLMHAICAMSAKQMSLIENKFLWEPVASRFYGGSLSLLIKELADPGTDRELLLAATIILGSYELLAEPGVDYQKHLYGARTLIQSFKIGAKESRFEQASFWIYARQDVALALVNECPTLILPDQWPPLPKHADSSEEIFGNTVLQLLAKVIGLKFSRKDGLWSGERLEAVRQLLSEIESLWSRIPHHIRGIRMRNVVDESEGISRIWFCDPAAGN
;
A
#
# COMPACT_ATOMS: atom_id res chain seq x y z
N MET A 1 -45.76 28.04 -17.91
CA MET A 1 -45.23 26.86 -18.64
C MET A 1 -43.76 27.08 -19.00
N PRO A 2 -42.92 26.05 -18.96
CA PRO A 2 -42.09 25.64 -17.83
C PRO A 2 -40.79 26.47 -17.66
N ALA A 3 -40.36 26.63 -16.40
CA ALA A 3 -39.09 27.24 -16.03
C ALA A 3 -37.91 26.32 -16.39
N LYS A 4 -36.94 26.85 -17.13
CA LYS A 4 -35.71 26.13 -17.50
C LYS A 4 -34.83 25.96 -16.26
N TYR A 5 -34.68 24.72 -15.80
CA TYR A 5 -33.72 24.33 -14.78
C TYR A 5 -32.29 24.68 -15.22
N SER A 6 -31.65 25.58 -14.48
CA SER A 6 -30.20 25.83 -14.56
C SER A 6 -29.45 24.59 -14.06
N ARG A 7 -28.75 23.89 -14.96
CA ARG A 7 -27.86 22.79 -14.59
C ARG A 7 -26.66 23.36 -13.83
N LYS A 8 -26.61 23.09 -12.52
CA LYS A 8 -25.45 23.33 -11.66
C LYS A 8 -24.23 22.64 -12.29
N THR A 9 -23.25 23.43 -12.71
CA THR A 9 -21.97 22.95 -13.22
C THR A 9 -21.16 22.36 -12.06
N SER A 10 -21.07 21.03 -11.98
CA SER A 10 -20.17 20.38 -11.02
C SER A 10 -18.73 20.79 -11.34
N GLY A 11 -17.97 21.20 -10.31
CA GLY A 11 -16.57 21.59 -10.43
C GLY A 11 -15.73 20.54 -11.18
N ARG A 12 -14.81 21.01 -12.03
CA ARG A 12 -13.94 20.17 -12.86
C ARG A 12 -13.02 19.30 -11.99
N ARG A 13 -13.14 17.97 -12.06
CA ARG A 13 -12.13 17.03 -11.56
C ARG A 13 -10.83 17.19 -12.39
N LYS A 14 -9.67 17.12 -11.72
CA LYS A 14 -8.32 17.38 -12.29
C LYS A 14 -7.71 16.17 -13.06
N THR A 15 -8.51 15.19 -13.46
CA THR A 15 -8.07 13.85 -13.91
C THR A 15 -8.11 13.60 -15.43
N GLY A 16 -8.67 14.51 -16.25
CA GLY A 16 -8.78 14.30 -17.70
C GLY A 16 -7.46 14.42 -18.49
N CYS A 17 -7.37 13.79 -19.67
CA CYS A 17 -6.20 13.94 -20.55
C CYS A 17 -5.99 15.41 -21.01
N PRO A 18 -4.76 15.84 -21.37
CA PRO A 18 -4.46 17.20 -21.81
C PRO A 18 -5.30 17.66 -23.01
N ASN A 19 -5.63 16.76 -23.94
CA ASN A 19 -6.48 17.08 -25.08
C ASN A 19 -7.91 17.43 -24.67
N CYS A 20 -8.52 16.64 -23.78
CA CYS A 20 -9.86 16.91 -23.24
C CYS A 20 -9.87 18.16 -22.35
N ARG A 21 -8.81 18.36 -21.55
CA ARG A 21 -8.64 19.57 -20.71
C ARG A 21 -8.51 20.84 -21.54
N ARG A 22 -7.62 20.87 -22.53
CA ARG A 22 -7.41 22.01 -23.44
C ARG A 22 -8.71 22.39 -24.15
N ARG A 23 -9.50 21.38 -24.53
CA ARG A 23 -10.80 21.57 -25.20
C ARG A 23 -11.98 21.73 -24.25
N ARG A 24 -11.75 21.76 -22.93
CA ARG A 24 -12.78 22.00 -21.92
C ARG A 24 -13.96 21.00 -21.97
N ILE A 25 -13.71 19.76 -22.41
CA ILE A 25 -14.69 18.67 -22.50
C ILE A 25 -14.45 17.60 -21.41
N LYS A 26 -15.48 16.80 -21.10
CA LYS A 26 -15.37 15.68 -20.14
C LYS A 26 -14.54 14.55 -20.76
N CYS A 27 -13.53 14.06 -20.03
CA CYS A 27 -12.75 12.88 -20.37
C CYS A 27 -13.41 11.65 -19.77
N ASP A 28 -13.43 10.54 -20.50
CA ASP A 28 -13.88 9.22 -20.00
C ASP A 28 -12.74 8.43 -19.33
N GLU A 29 -11.54 9.02 -19.27
CA GLU A 29 -10.37 8.53 -18.50
C GLU A 29 -9.88 7.12 -18.89
N LYS A 30 -10.37 6.59 -20.01
CA LYS A 30 -9.78 5.41 -20.68
C LYS A 30 -8.46 5.80 -21.34
N ALA A 31 -7.56 4.84 -21.51
CA ALA A 31 -6.29 5.03 -22.22
C ALA A 31 -6.21 4.06 -23.43
N PRO A 32 -6.36 4.55 -24.68
CA PRO A 32 -6.68 5.92 -25.09
C PRO A 32 -8.16 6.28 -24.85
N CYS A 33 -8.43 7.56 -24.56
CA CYS A 33 -9.78 8.03 -24.22
C CYS A 33 -10.68 8.07 -25.45
N SER A 34 -11.98 7.79 -25.31
CA SER A 34 -12.91 7.65 -26.45
C SER A 34 -12.94 8.89 -27.35
N TYR A 35 -12.74 10.07 -26.76
CA TYR A 35 -12.66 11.32 -27.52
C TYR A 35 -11.41 11.38 -28.41
N CYS A 36 -10.24 10.99 -27.89
CA CYS A 36 -9.00 11.02 -28.65
C CYS A 36 -9.01 9.97 -29.76
N VAL A 37 -9.53 8.77 -29.49
CA VAL A 37 -9.72 7.70 -30.50
C VAL A 37 -10.58 8.20 -31.66
N ARG A 38 -11.76 8.75 -31.36
CA ARG A 38 -12.69 9.25 -32.41
C ARG A 38 -12.11 10.37 -33.25
N ARG A 39 -11.14 11.11 -32.70
CA ARG A 39 -10.53 12.28 -33.37
C ARG A 39 -9.17 11.98 -33.98
N GLY A 40 -8.69 10.73 -33.93
CA GLY A 40 -7.37 10.35 -34.41
C GLY A 40 -6.24 11.11 -33.70
N LEU A 41 -6.42 11.44 -32.41
CA LEU A 41 -5.44 12.17 -31.62
C LEU A 41 -4.67 11.22 -30.72
N GLU A 42 -3.37 11.48 -30.57
CA GLU A 42 -2.54 10.82 -29.58
C GLU A 42 -3.04 11.19 -28.17
N CYS A 43 -3.51 10.19 -27.42
CA CYS A 43 -4.07 10.36 -26.10
C CYS A 43 -3.00 10.15 -25.04
N ASN A 44 -2.49 11.23 -24.46
CA ASN A 44 -1.58 11.16 -23.31
C ASN A 44 -2.40 11.31 -22.02
N PRO A 45 -2.83 10.25 -21.31
CA PRO A 45 -3.42 10.41 -19.99
C PRO A 45 -2.42 11.12 -19.05
N PRO A 46 -2.87 11.85 -18.02
CA PRO A 46 -1.95 12.19 -16.93
C PRO A 46 -1.34 10.90 -16.40
N GLU A 47 -0.05 10.90 -16.06
CA GLU A 47 0.78 9.73 -15.70
C GLU A 47 0.26 8.86 -14.53
N PHE A 48 -0.94 9.16 -14.01
CA PHE A 48 -1.64 8.44 -12.95
C PHE A 48 -2.62 7.37 -13.43
N ILE A 49 -2.82 7.20 -14.75
CA ILE A 49 -3.51 6.02 -15.28
C ILE A 49 -2.43 5.07 -15.79
N VAL A 50 -1.87 4.29 -14.87
CA VAL A 50 -0.90 3.23 -15.20
C VAL A 50 -1.67 2.08 -15.87
N PRO A 51 -1.32 1.63 -17.09
CA PRO A 51 -2.01 0.55 -17.77
C PRO A 51 -1.87 -0.79 -17.02
N GLU A 52 -2.98 -1.54 -16.93
CA GLU A 52 -3.02 -2.93 -16.44
C GLU A 52 -2.04 -3.83 -17.21
N ARG A 53 -0.93 -4.23 -16.57
CA ARG A 53 -0.15 -5.40 -16.99
C ARG A 53 -0.65 -6.71 -16.39
N TRP A 54 -1.63 -6.67 -15.47
CA TRP A 54 -2.14 -7.83 -14.72
C TRP A 54 -3.59 -8.20 -15.02
N THR A 55 -4.03 -8.23 -16.28
CA THR A 55 -5.33 -8.83 -16.59
C THR A 55 -5.38 -9.32 -18.03
N ARG A 56 -5.14 -10.63 -18.22
CA ARG A 56 -5.67 -11.32 -19.40
C ARG A 56 -6.23 -12.72 -19.14
N SER A 57 -6.49 -13.11 -17.88
CA SER A 57 -7.01 -14.46 -17.59
C SER A 57 -8.31 -14.56 -16.79
N SER A 58 -8.80 -13.54 -16.08
CA SER A 58 -9.87 -13.75 -15.08
C SER A 58 -11.29 -13.30 -15.48
N LEU A 59 -11.49 -12.55 -16.58
CA LEU A 59 -12.83 -12.02 -16.94
C LEU A 59 -13.81 -13.04 -17.56
N ALA A 60 -13.50 -14.35 -17.55
CA ALA A 60 -14.37 -15.37 -18.15
C ALA A 60 -15.32 -16.08 -17.16
N ARG A 61 -15.35 -15.73 -15.87
CA ARG A 61 -16.15 -16.51 -14.89
C ARG A 61 -16.81 -15.64 -13.81
N ALA A 62 -17.83 -14.85 -14.19
CA ALA A 62 -18.91 -14.46 -13.28
C ALA A 62 -20.05 -13.75 -14.05
N GLU A 63 -20.81 -14.49 -14.85
CA GLU A 63 -22.16 -14.07 -15.20
C GLU A 63 -23.16 -14.93 -14.43
N GLY A 64 -23.88 -14.32 -13.50
CA GLY A 64 -25.10 -14.90 -12.92
C GLY A 64 -25.22 -14.82 -11.40
N ALA A 65 -25.64 -13.66 -10.87
CA ALA A 65 -26.46 -13.60 -9.65
C ALA A 65 -27.08 -12.19 -9.44
N GLY A 66 -28.41 -12.13 -9.57
CA GLY A 66 -29.36 -11.40 -8.71
C GLY A 66 -29.15 -9.92 -8.38
N LEU A 67 -30.05 -9.08 -8.89
CA LEU A 67 -30.23 -7.67 -8.57
C LEU A 67 -30.66 -7.45 -7.11
N LEU A 68 -29.82 -6.75 -6.33
CA LEU A 68 -30.22 -5.96 -5.17
C LEU A 68 -29.85 -4.49 -5.43
N ASP A 69 -30.69 -3.57 -4.94
CA ASP A 69 -30.69 -2.13 -5.19
C ASP A 69 -29.32 -1.46 -4.93
N ALA A 70 -28.68 -1.03 -6.00
CA ALA A 70 -27.29 -0.54 -6.06
C ALA A 70 -27.15 0.98 -5.82
N SER A 71 -28.19 1.67 -5.31
CA SER A 71 -28.24 3.12 -5.36
C SER A 71 -27.55 3.87 -4.21
N GLN A 72 -26.99 3.19 -3.20
CA GLN A 72 -26.29 3.85 -2.06
C GLN A 72 -25.02 3.15 -1.55
N VAL A 73 -24.49 2.16 -2.25
CA VAL A 73 -23.19 1.55 -1.90
C VAL A 73 -22.10 2.29 -2.70
N PRO A 74 -21.05 2.84 -2.06
CA PRO A 74 -19.90 3.36 -2.81
C PRO A 74 -19.35 2.25 -3.72
N GLU A 75 -19.28 2.50 -5.03
CA GLU A 75 -18.85 1.50 -6.03
C GLU A 75 -17.44 0.95 -5.78
N SER A 76 -16.62 1.62 -4.94
CA SER A 76 -15.28 1.17 -4.54
C SER A 76 -14.67 2.03 -3.41
N THR A 77 -13.79 1.45 -2.58
CA THR A 77 -13.02 2.14 -1.51
C THR A 77 -12.30 3.40 -2.03
N TYR A 78 -11.87 3.39 -3.28
CA TYR A 78 -11.18 4.50 -3.94
C TYR A 78 -11.98 5.80 -3.97
N ASP A 79 -13.26 5.72 -4.32
CA ASP A 79 -14.11 6.91 -4.36
C ASP A 79 -14.24 7.49 -2.95
N VAL A 80 -14.23 6.64 -1.93
CA VAL A 80 -14.26 7.07 -0.53
C VAL A 80 -12.96 7.76 -0.11
N PHE A 81 -11.79 7.22 -0.46
CA PHE A 81 -10.49 7.87 -0.20
C PHE A 81 -10.39 9.26 -0.87
N GLN A 82 -10.91 9.42 -2.09
CA GLN A 82 -10.94 10.71 -2.79
C GLN A 82 -11.85 11.74 -2.11
N HIS A 83 -12.96 11.32 -1.52
CA HIS A 83 -13.86 12.20 -0.76
C HIS A 83 -13.33 12.50 0.66
N ALA A 84 -12.67 11.52 1.31
CA ALA A 84 -12.06 11.66 2.62
C ALA A 84 -10.95 12.73 2.66
N HIS A 85 -10.20 12.90 1.56
CA HIS A 85 -9.20 13.97 1.43
C HIS A 85 -9.76 15.38 1.71
N PHE A 86 -11.07 15.61 1.47
CA PHE A 86 -11.72 16.90 1.75
C PHE A 86 -12.13 17.05 3.23
N VAL A 87 -12.38 15.95 3.93
CA VAL A 87 -12.82 15.91 5.34
C VAL A 87 -11.61 15.99 6.29
N ILE A 88 -10.49 15.38 5.91
CA ILE A 88 -9.23 15.32 6.68
C ILE A 88 -8.61 16.71 6.94
N GLN A 89 -8.98 17.75 6.18
CA GLN A 89 -8.46 19.11 6.33
C GLN A 89 -9.19 19.97 7.39
N SER A 90 -10.25 19.45 8.02
CA SER A 90 -10.94 20.16 9.11
C SER A 90 -10.18 20.01 10.44
N PRO A 91 -10.01 21.10 11.23
CA PRO A 91 -9.37 21.01 12.54
C PRO A 91 -10.24 20.18 13.49
N ALA A 92 -9.62 19.21 14.16
CA ALA A 92 -10.28 18.38 15.17
C ALA A 92 -10.85 19.26 16.30
N ARG A 93 -12.16 19.14 16.55
CA ARG A 93 -12.80 19.56 17.80
C ARG A 93 -13.40 18.32 18.44
N GLY A 94 -12.92 17.96 19.62
CA GLY A 94 -13.52 16.89 20.40
C GLY A 94 -12.53 16.31 21.39
N ASP A 95 -12.92 16.33 22.66
CA ASP A 95 -12.26 15.67 23.77
C ASP A 95 -12.12 14.17 23.47
N ARG A 96 -10.97 13.59 23.82
CA ARG A 96 -10.69 12.17 23.55
C ARG A 96 -11.48 11.33 24.55
N ASP A 97 -12.60 10.75 24.12
CA ASP A 97 -13.12 9.59 24.85
C ASP A 97 -12.08 8.48 24.79
N SER A 98 -11.68 7.99 25.96
CA SER A 98 -10.75 6.88 26.07
C SER A 98 -11.35 5.67 25.37
N PRO A 99 -10.58 4.87 24.59
CA PRO A 99 -11.12 3.72 23.89
C PRO A 99 -11.78 2.77 24.90
N HIS A 100 -13.10 2.64 24.84
CA HIS A 100 -13.83 1.69 25.65
C HIS A 100 -13.58 0.28 25.09
N PRO A 101 -13.18 -0.70 25.91
CA PRO A 101 -13.08 -2.08 25.48
C PRO A 101 -14.44 -2.53 24.92
N CYS A 102 -14.47 -3.06 23.70
CA CYS A 102 -15.67 -3.65 23.13
C CYS A 102 -15.70 -5.13 23.55
N PRO A 103 -16.51 -5.56 24.54
CA PRO A 103 -16.40 -6.90 25.12
C PRO A 103 -16.68 -8.01 24.10
N ASP A 104 -17.46 -7.70 23.07
CA ASP A 104 -17.90 -8.66 22.04
C ASP A 104 -16.92 -8.82 20.87
N ILE A 105 -15.85 -8.00 20.81
CA ILE A 105 -14.90 -7.99 19.69
C ILE A 105 -13.99 -9.24 19.69
N LEU A 106 -13.75 -9.82 20.87
CA LEU A 106 -12.91 -10.99 21.07
C LEU A 106 -13.78 -12.21 21.39
N ASN A 107 -13.85 -13.14 20.45
CA ASN A 107 -14.49 -14.44 20.61
C ASN A 107 -13.53 -15.55 20.14
N GLU A 108 -13.95 -16.80 20.18
CA GLU A 108 -13.09 -17.94 19.81
C GLU A 108 -12.57 -17.84 18.36
N GLU A 109 -13.41 -17.41 17.42
CA GLU A 109 -13.05 -17.25 16.01
C GLU A 109 -12.03 -16.12 15.82
N THR A 110 -12.30 -14.92 16.37
CA THR A 110 -11.37 -13.78 16.22
C THR A 110 -10.07 -14.04 16.97
N ALA A 111 -10.10 -14.68 18.14
CA ALA A 111 -8.90 -15.07 18.87
C ALA A 111 -8.04 -16.09 18.09
N GLY A 112 -8.67 -17.04 17.40
CA GLY A 112 -7.98 -17.98 16.51
C GLY A 112 -7.28 -17.26 15.36
N LEU A 113 -7.97 -16.34 14.69
CA LEU A 113 -7.43 -15.55 13.58
C LEU A 113 -6.30 -14.60 14.04
N LEU A 114 -6.45 -13.94 15.19
CA LEU A 114 -5.38 -13.12 15.78
C LEU A 114 -4.10 -13.94 16.01
N ARG A 115 -4.23 -15.19 16.48
CA ARG A 115 -3.07 -16.06 16.69
C ARG A 115 -2.38 -16.43 15.38
N ILE A 116 -3.15 -16.70 14.32
CA ILE A 116 -2.63 -16.95 12.97
C ILE A 116 -1.87 -15.73 12.48
N TYR A 117 -2.45 -14.54 12.64
CA TYR A 117 -1.79 -13.28 12.31
C TYR A 117 -0.46 -13.13 13.05
N GLN A 118 -0.48 -13.23 14.39
CA GLN A 118 0.70 -13.00 15.22
C GLN A 118 1.84 -13.98 14.96
N ARG A 119 1.52 -15.23 14.61
CA ARG A 119 2.53 -16.28 14.38
C ARG A 119 3.01 -16.37 12.94
N GLY A 120 2.40 -15.64 12.02
CA GLY A 120 2.78 -15.63 10.61
C GLY A 120 2.82 -14.22 10.06
N ILE A 121 1.64 -13.64 9.80
CA ILE A 121 1.48 -12.36 9.10
C ILE A 121 2.24 -11.21 9.75
N GLY A 122 2.08 -11.04 11.06
CA GLY A 122 2.74 -9.98 11.80
C GLY A 122 4.26 -10.03 11.67
N ILE A 123 4.84 -11.24 11.61
CA ILE A 123 6.30 -11.43 11.54
C ILE A 123 6.85 -10.90 10.22
N TRP A 124 6.22 -11.25 9.09
CA TRP A 124 6.71 -10.77 7.79
C TRP A 124 6.27 -9.33 7.49
N MET A 125 5.19 -8.84 8.10
CA MET A 125 4.86 -7.42 8.06
C MET A 125 5.95 -6.58 8.75
N ASP A 126 6.51 -7.07 9.85
CA ASP A 126 7.57 -6.43 10.62
C ASP A 126 8.99 -6.69 10.08
N ILE A 127 9.15 -7.06 8.80
CA ILE A 127 10.48 -7.08 8.17
C ILE A 127 11.13 -5.69 8.33
N PHE A 128 12.34 -5.66 8.89
CA PHE A 128 13.05 -4.43 9.28
C PHE A 128 12.32 -3.58 10.33
N ASP A 129 11.54 -4.19 11.22
CA ASP A 129 11.03 -3.56 12.45
C ASP A 129 11.30 -4.49 13.65
N HIS A 130 12.40 -4.24 14.37
CA HIS A 130 12.77 -5.02 15.55
C HIS A 130 11.78 -4.86 16.72
N THR A 131 10.96 -3.80 16.70
CA THR A 131 9.97 -3.55 17.75
C THR A 131 8.71 -4.39 17.58
N ARG A 132 8.57 -5.08 16.44
CA ARG A 132 7.48 -6.00 16.15
C ARG A 132 6.12 -5.31 16.26
N THR A 133 6.00 -4.13 15.65
CA THR A 133 4.84 -3.26 15.78
C THR A 133 3.58 -3.94 15.28
N TYR A 134 3.60 -4.55 14.09
CA TYR A 134 2.43 -5.21 13.53
C TYR A 134 2.12 -6.51 14.26
N GLN A 135 3.12 -7.27 14.67
CA GLN A 135 2.94 -8.50 15.42
C GLN A 135 2.31 -8.26 16.81
N ASN A 136 2.70 -7.20 17.51
CA ASN A 136 2.30 -6.99 18.90
C ASN A 136 1.38 -5.79 19.10
N GLU A 137 1.81 -4.60 18.69
CA GLU A 137 1.11 -3.36 19.00
C GLU A 137 -0.19 -3.23 18.20
N VAL A 138 -0.16 -3.48 16.89
CA VAL A 138 -1.36 -3.47 16.03
C VAL A 138 -2.40 -4.48 16.53
N VAL A 139 -1.96 -5.67 16.93
CA VAL A 139 -2.85 -6.70 17.48
C VAL A 139 -3.44 -6.25 18.81
N ARG A 140 -2.66 -5.62 19.69
CA ARG A 140 -3.17 -5.03 20.93
C ARG A 140 -4.23 -3.95 20.65
N CYS A 141 -3.98 -3.06 19.68
CA CYS A 141 -4.92 -2.01 19.29
C CYS A 141 -6.20 -2.58 18.66
N SER A 142 -6.14 -3.74 18.00
CA SER A 142 -7.32 -4.39 17.41
C SER A 142 -8.39 -4.76 18.45
N LEU A 143 -8.00 -5.00 19.72
CA LEU A 143 -8.93 -5.29 20.82
C LEU A 143 -9.81 -4.09 21.19
N SER A 144 -9.48 -2.89 20.72
CA SER A 144 -10.24 -1.66 20.92
C SER A 144 -10.69 -1.02 19.61
N SER A 145 -10.38 -1.62 18.46
CA SER A 145 -10.71 -1.10 17.13
C SER A 145 -11.40 -2.18 16.30
N PRO A 146 -12.72 -2.09 16.11
CA PRO A 146 -13.47 -2.98 15.21
C PRO A 146 -12.87 -3.03 13.81
N LEU A 147 -12.44 -1.89 13.27
CA LEU A 147 -11.81 -1.80 11.95
C LEU A 147 -10.55 -2.66 11.87
N LEU A 148 -9.60 -2.47 12.80
CA LEU A 148 -8.37 -3.26 12.81
C LEU A 148 -8.62 -4.74 13.08
N MET A 149 -9.54 -5.08 13.98
CA MET A 149 -9.91 -6.47 14.23
C MET A 149 -10.38 -7.15 12.95
N HIS A 150 -11.30 -6.52 12.21
CA HIS A 150 -11.82 -7.07 10.97
C HIS A 150 -10.74 -7.17 9.90
N ALA A 151 -9.87 -6.16 9.75
CA ALA A 151 -8.79 -6.19 8.78
C ALA A 151 -7.79 -7.34 9.07
N ILE A 152 -7.38 -7.51 10.33
CA ILE A 152 -6.48 -8.59 10.75
C ILE A 152 -7.13 -9.96 10.53
N CYS A 153 -8.41 -10.12 10.90
CA CYS A 153 -9.15 -11.35 10.73
C CYS A 153 -9.31 -11.71 9.24
N ALA A 154 -9.63 -10.72 8.39
CA ALA A 154 -9.71 -10.88 6.95
C ALA A 154 -8.37 -11.36 6.37
N MET A 155 -7.27 -10.69 6.74
CA MET A 155 -5.93 -11.03 6.28
C MET A 155 -5.52 -12.44 6.70
N SER A 156 -5.81 -12.81 7.94
CA SER A 156 -5.52 -14.15 8.48
C SER A 156 -6.28 -15.22 7.74
N ALA A 157 -7.61 -15.07 7.61
CA ALA A 157 -8.44 -16.02 6.89
C ALA A 157 -8.04 -16.11 5.41
N LYS A 158 -7.63 -15.00 4.79
CA LYS A 158 -7.12 -15.00 3.42
C LYS A 158 -5.83 -15.78 3.28
N GLN A 159 -4.88 -15.60 4.19
CA GLN A 159 -3.68 -16.42 4.19
C GLN A 159 -4.04 -17.90 4.33
N MET A 160 -4.93 -18.26 5.25
CA MET A 160 -5.38 -19.64 5.42
C MET A 160 -6.09 -20.20 4.18
N SER A 161 -6.83 -19.38 3.42
CA SER A 161 -7.46 -19.83 2.17
C SER A 161 -6.46 -20.17 1.06
N LEU A 162 -5.23 -19.66 1.16
CA LEU A 162 -4.13 -19.96 0.24
C LEU A 162 -3.31 -21.18 0.66
N ILE A 163 -3.15 -21.43 1.96
CA ILE A 163 -2.29 -22.50 2.47
C ILE A 163 -3.04 -23.76 2.92
N GLU A 164 -4.34 -23.64 3.24
CA GLU A 164 -5.21 -24.73 3.64
C GLU A 164 -6.42 -24.87 2.71
N ASN A 165 -7.59 -25.24 3.24
CA ASN A 165 -8.80 -25.46 2.47
C ASN A 165 -9.47 -24.12 2.13
N LYS A 166 -9.28 -23.70 0.87
CA LYS A 166 -9.92 -22.51 0.29
C LYS A 166 -11.42 -22.41 0.58
N PHE A 167 -12.19 -23.49 0.48
CA PHE A 167 -13.66 -23.44 0.63
C PHE A 167 -14.10 -23.12 2.06
N LEU A 168 -13.29 -23.45 3.06
CA LEU A 168 -13.58 -23.13 4.46
C LEU A 168 -13.24 -21.68 4.78
N TRP A 169 -12.11 -21.20 4.27
CA TRP A 169 -11.53 -19.92 4.69
C TRP A 169 -11.95 -18.72 3.83
N GLU A 170 -12.25 -18.92 2.55
CA GLU A 170 -12.65 -17.82 1.65
C GLU A 170 -13.94 -17.09 2.10
N PRO A 171 -15.00 -17.78 2.58
CA PRO A 171 -16.18 -17.11 3.13
C PRO A 171 -15.87 -16.29 4.38
N VAL A 172 -14.99 -16.79 5.26
CA VAL A 172 -14.56 -16.10 6.48
C VAL A 172 -13.77 -14.84 6.11
N ALA A 173 -12.81 -14.97 5.19
CA ALA A 173 -12.02 -13.88 4.65
C ALA A 173 -12.91 -12.78 4.05
N SER A 174 -13.86 -13.16 3.18
CA SER A 174 -14.77 -12.23 2.53
C SER A 174 -15.69 -11.50 3.52
N ARG A 175 -16.20 -12.20 4.54
CA ARG A 175 -17.05 -11.60 5.58
C ARG A 175 -16.29 -10.54 6.37
N PHE A 176 -15.11 -10.87 6.89
CA PHE A 176 -14.31 -9.91 7.65
C PHE A 176 -13.83 -8.75 6.76
N TYR A 177 -13.43 -9.04 5.51
CA TYR A 177 -13.01 -8.03 4.54
C TYR A 177 -14.13 -7.00 4.27
N GLY A 178 -15.35 -7.47 3.97
CA GLY A 178 -16.50 -6.58 3.75
C GLY A 178 -16.86 -5.75 4.99
N GLY A 179 -16.73 -6.34 6.18
CA GLY A 179 -16.90 -5.65 7.46
C GLY A 179 -15.86 -4.54 7.67
N SER A 180 -14.57 -4.85 7.46
CA SER A 180 -13.50 -3.86 7.56
C SER A 180 -13.64 -2.75 6.53
N LEU A 181 -14.09 -3.05 5.31
CA LEU A 181 -14.30 -2.04 4.29
C LEU A 181 -15.42 -1.07 4.69
N SER A 182 -16.55 -1.60 5.19
CA SER A 182 -17.66 -0.78 5.67
C SER A 182 -17.25 0.13 6.83
N LEU A 183 -16.46 -0.38 7.77
CA LEU A 183 -15.91 0.38 8.90
C LEU A 183 -14.90 1.44 8.43
N LEU A 184 -14.01 1.09 7.51
CA LEU A 184 -13.01 2.01 6.94
C LEU A 184 -13.71 3.21 6.30
N ILE A 185 -14.77 2.97 5.53
CA ILE A 185 -15.54 4.03 4.87
C ILE A 185 -16.16 4.99 5.89
N LYS A 186 -16.71 4.44 6.97
CA LYS A 186 -17.30 5.23 8.07
C LYS A 186 -16.24 6.06 8.80
N GLU A 187 -15.13 5.43 9.18
CA GLU A 187 -14.05 6.05 9.96
C GLU A 187 -13.28 7.10 9.17
N LEU A 188 -13.13 6.95 7.85
CA LEU A 188 -12.57 7.96 6.95
C LEU A 188 -13.37 9.29 6.95
N ALA A 189 -14.67 9.23 7.25
CA ALA A 189 -15.54 10.39 7.31
C ALA A 189 -15.55 11.06 8.70
N ASP A 190 -14.96 10.43 9.71
CA ASP A 190 -14.93 10.91 11.09
C ASP A 190 -13.59 11.58 11.42
N PRO A 191 -13.56 12.90 11.70
CA PRO A 191 -12.34 13.61 12.10
C PRO A 191 -11.73 13.14 13.43
N GLY A 192 -12.51 12.45 14.27
CA GLY A 192 -12.08 11.92 15.57
C GLY A 192 -11.34 10.60 15.49
N THR A 193 -11.37 9.93 14.33
CA THR A 193 -10.71 8.64 14.11
C THR A 193 -9.20 8.71 14.36
N ASP A 194 -8.67 7.66 15.00
CA ASP A 194 -7.23 7.49 15.17
C ASP A 194 -6.56 7.23 13.83
N ARG A 195 -5.67 8.15 13.45
CA ARG A 195 -4.99 8.18 12.15
C ARG A 195 -3.99 7.05 11.99
N GLU A 196 -3.36 6.61 13.08
CA GLU A 196 -2.40 5.49 13.06
C GLU A 196 -3.15 4.19 12.78
N LEU A 197 -4.26 3.97 13.47
CA LEU A 197 -5.10 2.77 13.28
C LEU A 197 -5.73 2.75 11.89
N LEU A 198 -6.17 3.91 11.38
CA LEU A 198 -6.73 4.04 10.05
C LEU A 198 -5.72 3.70 8.94
N LEU A 199 -4.47 4.17 9.09
CA LEU A 199 -3.40 3.82 8.16
C LEU A 199 -3.07 2.32 8.23
N ALA A 200 -2.91 1.76 9.44
CA ALA A 200 -2.61 0.34 9.58
C ALA A 200 -3.71 -0.55 8.99
N ALA A 201 -4.98 -0.23 9.23
CA ALA A 201 -6.09 -0.94 8.61
C ALA A 201 -6.04 -0.86 7.07
N THR A 202 -5.74 0.32 6.53
CA THR A 202 -5.60 0.52 5.08
C THR A 202 -4.48 -0.33 4.49
N ILE A 203 -3.32 -0.40 5.17
CA ILE A 203 -2.17 -1.23 4.76
C ILE A 203 -2.49 -2.72 4.84
N ILE A 204 -3.16 -3.17 5.90
CA ILE A 204 -3.56 -4.58 6.05
C ILE A 204 -4.56 -4.97 4.96
N LEU A 205 -5.50 -4.09 4.61
CA LEU A 205 -6.44 -4.32 3.51
C LEU A 205 -5.77 -4.35 2.14
N GLY A 206 -4.81 -3.45 1.88
CA GLY A 206 -3.99 -3.54 0.68
C GLY A 206 -3.20 -4.87 0.63
N SER A 207 -2.68 -5.33 1.77
CA SER A 207 -1.99 -6.62 1.86
C SER A 207 -2.92 -7.81 1.60
N TYR A 208 -4.16 -7.73 2.06
CA TYR A 208 -5.19 -8.72 1.76
C TYR A 208 -5.44 -8.82 0.25
N GLU A 209 -5.59 -7.68 -0.43
CA GLU A 209 -5.84 -7.64 -1.87
C GLU A 209 -4.64 -8.15 -2.67
N LEU A 210 -3.43 -7.86 -2.20
CA LEU A 210 -2.19 -8.43 -2.75
C LEU A 210 -2.18 -9.96 -2.64
N LEU A 211 -2.68 -10.55 -1.56
CA LEU A 211 -2.79 -12.00 -1.42
C LEU A 211 -3.97 -12.59 -2.22
N ALA A 212 -5.07 -11.86 -2.35
CA ALA A 212 -6.27 -12.36 -3.02
C ALA A 212 -6.11 -12.42 -4.53
N GLU A 213 -5.85 -11.27 -5.15
CA GLU A 213 -5.58 -11.12 -6.58
C GLU A 213 -5.02 -9.70 -6.77
N PRO A 214 -3.69 -9.53 -6.92
CA PRO A 214 -3.09 -8.22 -7.14
C PRO A 214 -3.72 -7.56 -8.38
N GLY A 215 -4.37 -6.41 -8.19
CA GLY A 215 -5.12 -5.76 -9.24
C GLY A 215 -5.48 -4.32 -8.91
N VAL A 216 -6.58 -3.86 -9.48
CA VAL A 216 -7.07 -2.48 -9.32
C VAL A 216 -7.32 -2.16 -7.84
N ASP A 217 -7.86 -3.09 -7.06
CA ASP A 217 -8.21 -2.85 -5.66
C ASP A 217 -6.98 -2.66 -4.77
N TYR A 218 -5.96 -3.53 -4.91
CA TYR A 218 -4.64 -3.33 -4.28
C TYR A 218 -4.06 -1.93 -4.54
N GLN A 219 -4.12 -1.47 -5.79
CA GLN A 219 -3.65 -0.13 -6.15
C GLN A 219 -4.45 0.95 -5.43
N LYS A 220 -5.79 0.83 -5.38
CA LYS A 220 -6.65 1.81 -4.71
C LYS A 220 -6.32 1.94 -3.22
N HIS A 221 -6.09 0.84 -2.51
CA HIS A 221 -5.67 0.89 -1.10
C HIS A 221 -4.29 1.49 -0.92
N LEU A 222 -3.35 1.22 -1.83
CA LEU A 222 -2.03 1.85 -1.80
C LEU A 222 -2.10 3.36 -2.07
N TYR A 223 -2.93 3.80 -3.02
CA TYR A 223 -3.22 5.23 -3.22
C TYR A 223 -3.89 5.85 -1.99
N GLY A 224 -4.83 5.15 -1.36
CA GLY A 224 -5.45 5.56 -0.10
C GLY A 224 -4.43 5.77 1.01
N ALA A 225 -3.55 4.78 1.23
CA ALA A 225 -2.46 4.85 2.21
C ALA A 225 -1.54 6.04 1.95
N ARG A 226 -1.13 6.25 0.68
CA ARG A 226 -0.36 7.44 0.27
C ARG A 226 -1.07 8.74 0.66
N THR A 227 -2.38 8.85 0.38
CA THR A 227 -3.17 10.03 0.73
C THR A 227 -3.18 10.27 2.24
N LEU A 228 -3.35 9.23 3.04
CA LEU A 228 -3.31 9.33 4.50
C LEU A 228 -1.92 9.77 4.99
N ILE A 229 -0.85 9.15 4.49
CA ILE A 229 0.54 9.46 4.84
C ILE A 229 0.83 10.95 4.58
N GLN A 230 0.49 11.44 3.38
CA GLN A 230 0.75 12.83 2.98
C GLN A 230 -0.13 13.83 3.75
N SER A 231 -1.40 13.49 3.99
CA SER A 231 -2.35 14.40 4.64
C SER A 231 -2.09 14.53 6.13
N PHE A 232 -1.69 13.45 6.79
CA PHE A 232 -1.40 13.42 8.22
C PHE A 232 0.06 13.78 8.55
N LYS A 233 0.92 13.91 7.54
CA LYS A 233 2.38 14.08 7.68
C LYS A 233 3.00 12.97 8.52
N ILE A 234 2.55 11.73 8.29
CA ILE A 234 3.03 10.53 8.99
C ILE A 234 4.52 10.36 8.71
N GLY A 235 5.29 10.07 9.76
CA GLY A 235 6.75 10.00 9.69
C GLY A 235 7.47 11.34 9.87
N ALA A 236 6.75 12.45 10.04
CA ALA A 236 7.32 13.73 10.50
C ALA A 236 7.45 13.79 12.05
N LYS A 237 6.80 12.87 12.77
CA LYS A 237 6.88 12.72 14.23
C LYS A 237 7.63 11.44 14.59
N GLU A 238 8.19 11.38 15.80
CA GLU A 238 8.88 10.19 16.34
C GLU A 238 7.90 9.07 16.78
N SER A 239 6.77 8.88 16.08
CA SER A 239 5.88 7.74 16.36
C SER A 239 6.46 6.48 15.71
N ARG A 240 6.68 5.45 16.53
CA ARG A 240 7.16 4.13 16.05
C ARG A 240 6.10 3.44 15.21
N PHE A 241 4.84 3.57 15.59
CA PHE A 241 3.71 2.98 14.87
C PHE A 241 3.57 3.57 13.45
N GLU A 242 3.69 4.90 13.33
CA GLU A 242 3.70 5.62 12.06
C GLU A 242 4.88 5.17 11.18
N GLN A 243 6.07 5.01 11.76
CA GLN A 243 7.27 4.56 11.06
C GLN A 243 7.13 3.13 10.54
N ALA A 244 6.67 2.19 11.38
CA ALA A 244 6.45 0.80 10.96
C ALA A 244 5.44 0.72 9.81
N SER A 245 4.33 1.45 9.92
CA SER A 245 3.33 1.55 8.86
C SER A 245 3.90 2.14 7.58
N PHE A 246 4.72 3.19 7.67
CA PHE A 246 5.38 3.76 6.50
C PHE A 246 6.28 2.76 5.80
N TRP A 247 7.11 2.01 6.52
CA TRP A 247 8.06 1.08 5.90
C TRP A 247 7.37 -0.13 5.26
N ILE A 248 6.23 -0.58 5.79
CA ILE A 248 5.38 -1.57 5.10
C ILE A 248 4.82 -0.98 3.81
N TYR A 249 4.26 0.23 3.86
CA TYR A 249 3.78 0.94 2.68
C TYR A 249 4.88 1.10 1.62
N ALA A 250 6.09 1.49 2.02
CA ALA A 250 7.22 1.70 1.11
C ALA A 250 7.62 0.41 0.38
N ARG A 251 7.58 -0.74 1.07
CA ARG A 251 7.81 -2.06 0.44
C ARG A 251 6.75 -2.38 -0.60
N GLN A 252 5.49 -2.13 -0.28
CA GLN A 252 4.36 -2.35 -1.19
C GLN A 252 4.40 -1.42 -2.42
N ASP A 253 4.76 -0.15 -2.23
CA ASP A 253 4.93 0.85 -3.29
C ASP A 253 6.10 0.47 -4.21
N VAL A 254 7.24 0.06 -3.66
CA VAL A 254 8.39 -0.43 -4.44
C VAL A 254 8.01 -1.66 -5.27
N ALA A 255 7.28 -2.63 -4.69
CA ALA A 255 6.81 -3.80 -5.42
C ALA A 255 5.88 -3.41 -6.57
N LEU A 256 4.91 -2.51 -6.32
CA LEU A 256 4.02 -2.00 -7.36
C LEU A 256 4.80 -1.28 -8.47
N ALA A 257 5.76 -0.43 -8.10
CA ALA A 257 6.58 0.37 -9.00
C ALA A 257 7.44 -0.48 -9.94
N LEU A 258 8.07 -1.54 -9.40
CA LEU A 258 8.83 -2.51 -10.20
C LEU A 258 7.94 -3.21 -11.22
N VAL A 259 6.81 -3.72 -10.73
CA VAL A 259 5.87 -4.51 -11.52
C VAL A 259 5.26 -3.69 -12.68
N ASN A 260 5.02 -2.41 -12.44
CA ASN A 260 4.42 -1.51 -13.44
C ASN A 260 5.44 -0.67 -14.20
N GLU A 261 6.74 -0.86 -13.95
CA GLU A 261 7.82 -0.10 -14.57
C GLU A 261 7.60 1.42 -14.45
N CYS A 262 7.24 1.87 -13.25
CA CYS A 262 6.98 3.28 -12.95
C CYS A 262 7.77 3.72 -11.70
N PRO A 263 7.91 5.03 -11.45
CA PRO A 263 8.39 5.53 -10.15
C PRO A 263 7.44 5.13 -9.01
N THR A 264 7.95 5.15 -7.77
CA THR A 264 7.13 4.99 -6.56
C THR A 264 6.15 6.16 -6.40
N LEU A 265 5.01 5.91 -5.76
CA LEU A 265 3.96 6.89 -5.53
C LEU A 265 4.42 8.04 -4.61
N ILE A 266 5.19 7.72 -3.56
CA ILE A 266 5.94 8.71 -2.77
C ILE A 266 7.40 8.65 -3.21
N LEU A 267 7.93 9.78 -3.65
CA LEU A 267 9.32 9.86 -4.10
C LEU A 267 10.29 9.59 -2.94
N PRO A 268 11.43 8.91 -3.17
CA PRO A 268 12.39 8.56 -2.11
C PRO A 268 12.88 9.74 -1.27
N ASP A 269 12.97 10.93 -1.87
CA ASP A 269 13.40 12.16 -1.19
C ASP A 269 12.36 12.71 -0.20
N GLN A 270 11.13 12.20 -0.27
CA GLN A 270 10.02 12.55 0.62
C GLN A 270 9.79 11.50 1.71
N TRP A 271 10.61 10.44 1.75
CA TRP A 271 10.51 9.40 2.77
C TRP A 271 11.04 9.92 4.12
N PRO A 272 10.58 9.37 5.25
CA PRO A 272 11.10 9.70 6.56
C PRO A 272 12.63 9.54 6.61
N PRO A 273 13.35 10.45 7.27
CA PRO A 273 14.79 10.37 7.38
C PRO A 273 15.20 9.13 8.17
N LEU A 274 16.14 8.37 7.65
CA LEU A 274 16.74 7.27 8.39
C LEU A 274 17.68 7.82 9.49
N PRO A 275 17.71 7.20 10.69
CA PRO A 275 18.60 7.62 11.76
C PRO A 275 20.07 7.62 11.32
N LYS A 276 20.76 8.76 11.51
CA LYS A 276 22.16 8.94 11.05
C LYS A 276 23.21 8.19 11.90
N HIS A 277 22.86 7.80 13.12
CA HIS A 277 23.80 7.31 14.15
C HIS A 277 23.39 6.00 14.81
N ALA A 278 22.47 5.24 14.23
CA ALA A 278 22.21 3.90 14.74
C ALA A 278 23.16 2.93 14.05
N ASP A 279 24.30 2.75 14.72
CA ASP A 279 25.33 1.80 14.34
C ASP A 279 24.71 0.41 14.12
N SER A 280 25.03 -0.21 12.98
CA SER A 280 24.95 -1.65 12.75
C SER A 280 23.58 -2.35 12.83
N SER A 281 22.45 -1.65 12.90
CA SER A 281 21.13 -2.30 12.91
C SER A 281 20.69 -2.73 11.50
N GLU A 282 20.32 -4.01 11.35
CA GLU A 282 19.81 -4.56 10.08
C GLU A 282 18.57 -3.82 9.56
N GLU A 283 17.74 -3.28 10.46
CA GLU A 283 16.60 -2.44 10.08
C GLU A 283 17.02 -1.25 9.22
N ILE A 284 18.10 -0.56 9.63
CA ILE A 284 18.56 0.63 8.92
C ILE A 284 19.15 0.24 7.58
N PHE A 285 19.92 -0.85 7.53
CA PHE A 285 20.44 -1.35 6.27
C PHE A 285 19.32 -1.77 5.31
N GLY A 286 18.34 -2.54 5.79
CA GLY A 286 17.20 -2.98 5.01
C GLY A 286 16.38 -1.82 4.45
N ASN A 287 16.04 -0.86 5.30
CA ASN A 287 15.31 0.33 4.88
C ASN A 287 16.15 1.26 3.97
N THR A 288 17.48 1.31 4.15
CA THR A 288 18.39 2.03 3.22
C THR A 288 18.42 1.35 1.85
N VAL A 289 18.53 0.01 1.81
CA VAL A 289 18.49 -0.77 0.56
C VAL A 289 17.17 -0.51 -0.17
N LEU A 290 16.05 -0.51 0.56
CA LEU A 290 14.74 -0.22 0.00
C LEU A 290 14.65 1.20 -0.59
N GLN A 291 15.19 2.20 0.12
CA GLN A 291 15.25 3.59 -0.37
C GLN A 291 16.12 3.72 -1.62
N LEU A 292 17.30 3.08 -1.65
CA LEU A 292 18.18 3.07 -2.83
C LEU A 292 17.50 2.38 -4.01
N LEU A 293 16.81 1.25 -3.79
CA LEU A 293 16.03 0.58 -4.82
C LEU A 293 14.95 1.50 -5.39
N ALA A 294 14.22 2.21 -4.54
CA ALA A 294 13.23 3.20 -4.97
C ALA A 294 13.86 4.35 -5.80
N LYS A 295 15.07 4.81 -5.45
CA LYS A 295 15.83 5.78 -6.27
C LYS A 295 16.24 5.20 -7.62
N VAL A 296 16.71 3.95 -7.69
CA VAL A 296 17.04 3.25 -8.94
C VAL A 296 15.81 3.18 -9.84
N ILE A 297 14.67 2.73 -9.30
CA ILE A 297 13.38 2.65 -10.00
C ILE A 297 12.99 4.03 -10.54
N GLY A 298 13.03 5.06 -9.70
CA GLY A 298 12.77 6.43 -10.08
C GLY A 298 13.66 6.91 -11.23
N LEU A 299 14.98 6.71 -11.14
CA LEU A 299 15.91 7.09 -12.21
C LEU A 299 15.68 6.30 -13.50
N LYS A 300 15.31 5.02 -13.41
CA LYS A 300 15.11 4.16 -14.57
C LYS A 300 13.81 4.51 -15.31
N PHE A 301 12.72 4.68 -14.56
CA PHE A 301 11.36 4.76 -15.09
C PHE A 301 10.77 6.19 -15.09
N SER A 302 11.51 7.21 -14.64
CA SER A 302 11.10 8.61 -14.85
C SER A 302 11.07 8.93 -16.35
N ARG A 303 9.89 9.33 -16.85
CA ARG A 303 9.73 9.80 -18.24
C ARG A 303 10.44 11.13 -18.41
N LYS A 304 11.58 11.10 -19.11
CA LYS A 304 12.09 12.27 -19.83
C LYS A 304 12.38 11.81 -21.27
N ASP A 305 11.64 12.40 -22.20
CA ASP A 305 11.88 12.30 -23.63
C ASP A 305 13.26 12.92 -23.94
N GLY A 306 14.12 12.20 -24.67
CA GLY A 306 15.38 12.71 -25.18
C GLY A 306 16.62 12.38 -24.33
N LEU A 307 17.79 12.48 -24.98
CA LEU A 307 19.14 12.12 -24.51
C LEU A 307 19.38 12.26 -22.99
N TRP A 308 20.22 11.38 -22.44
CA TRP A 308 20.75 11.49 -21.08
C TRP A 308 21.26 12.92 -20.82
N SER A 309 20.48 13.71 -20.05
CA SER A 309 20.92 15.04 -19.62
C SER A 309 22.11 14.89 -18.67
N GLY A 310 22.98 15.90 -18.62
CA GLY A 310 24.10 15.92 -17.65
C GLY A 310 23.62 15.72 -16.20
N GLU A 311 22.44 16.25 -15.88
CA GLU A 311 21.78 16.06 -14.58
C GLU A 311 21.46 14.59 -14.28
N ARG A 312 20.98 13.83 -15.28
CA ARG A 312 20.66 12.40 -15.09
C ARG A 312 21.93 11.58 -14.89
N LEU A 313 23.00 11.90 -15.62
CA LEU A 313 24.29 11.25 -15.45
C LEU A 313 24.87 11.52 -14.06
N GLU A 314 24.73 12.75 -13.56
CA GLU A 314 25.17 13.11 -12.22
C GLU A 314 24.35 12.39 -11.13
N ALA A 315 23.02 12.32 -11.30
CA ALA A 315 22.17 11.56 -10.39
C ALA A 315 22.53 10.06 -10.35
N VAL A 316 22.91 9.47 -11.49
CA VAL A 316 23.39 8.08 -11.55
C VAL A 316 24.72 7.92 -10.82
N ARG A 317 25.68 8.84 -11.02
CA ARG A 317 26.97 8.79 -10.29
C ARG A 317 26.78 8.92 -8.79
N GLN A 318 25.93 9.84 -8.36
CA GLN A 318 25.59 10.02 -6.96
C GLN A 318 24.99 8.75 -6.37
N LEU A 319 24.05 8.11 -7.08
CA LEU A 319 23.43 6.87 -6.62
C LEU A 319 24.42 5.70 -6.54
N LEU A 320 25.33 5.58 -7.52
CA LEU A 320 26.40 4.57 -7.48
C LEU A 320 27.31 4.78 -6.26
N SER A 321 27.71 6.03 -5.99
CA SER A 321 28.50 6.38 -4.81
C SER A 321 27.78 6.01 -3.50
N GLU A 322 26.47 6.26 -3.41
CA GLU A 322 25.65 5.86 -2.26
C GLU A 322 25.60 4.34 -2.07
N ILE A 323 25.43 3.58 -3.17
CA ILE A 323 25.41 2.11 -3.15
C ILE A 323 26.78 1.55 -2.73
N GLU A 324 27.87 2.07 -3.28
CA GLU A 324 29.24 1.65 -2.93
C GLU A 324 29.57 1.98 -1.48
N SER A 325 29.19 3.18 -1.02
CA SER A 325 29.33 3.60 0.38
C SER A 325 28.57 2.68 1.31
N LEU A 326 27.30 2.37 1.00
CA LEU A 326 26.52 1.41 1.77
C LEU A 326 27.22 0.05 1.80
N TRP A 327 27.58 -0.50 0.63
CA TRP A 327 28.22 -1.81 0.49
C TRP A 327 29.50 -1.91 1.33
N SER A 328 30.32 -0.87 1.33
CA SER A 328 31.56 -0.81 2.13
C SER A 328 31.31 -0.85 3.64
N ARG A 329 30.16 -0.34 4.09
CA ARG A 329 29.75 -0.25 5.51
C ARG A 329 28.94 -1.46 5.99
N ILE A 330 28.47 -2.33 5.10
CA ILE A 330 27.68 -3.52 5.50
C ILE A 330 28.55 -4.43 6.39
N PRO A 331 28.17 -4.66 7.67
CA PRO A 331 28.86 -5.57 8.56
C PRO A 331 28.89 -7.01 8.04
N HIS A 332 29.92 -7.77 8.41
CA HIS A 332 30.07 -9.17 7.98
C HIS A 332 28.88 -10.08 8.33
N HIS A 333 28.19 -9.82 9.45
CA HIS A 333 27.04 -10.61 9.85
C HIS A 333 25.79 -10.36 8.96
N ILE A 334 25.68 -9.18 8.34
CA ILE A 334 24.59 -8.83 7.39
C ILE A 334 24.90 -9.33 5.98
N ARG A 335 26.19 -9.37 5.58
CA ARG A 335 26.59 -9.96 4.29
C ARG A 335 26.30 -11.47 4.19
N GLY A 336 26.05 -12.10 5.33
CA GLY A 336 25.98 -13.53 5.46
C GLY A 336 27.35 -14.19 5.36
N ILE A 337 27.47 -15.35 5.99
CA ILE A 337 28.69 -16.15 6.05
C ILE A 337 28.51 -17.34 5.13
N ARG A 338 29.37 -17.46 4.12
CA ARG A 338 29.36 -18.63 3.23
C ARG A 338 29.68 -19.89 4.03
N MET A 339 28.76 -20.86 3.99
CA MET A 339 28.97 -22.15 4.64
C MET A 339 30.05 -22.94 3.88
N ARG A 340 31.10 -23.35 4.60
CA ARG A 340 32.15 -24.22 4.04
C ARG A 340 31.65 -25.67 4.01
N ASN A 341 32.09 -26.45 3.02
CA ASN A 341 31.85 -27.89 2.90
C ASN A 341 30.39 -28.34 2.65
N VAL A 342 29.54 -27.49 2.09
CA VAL A 342 28.25 -27.96 1.56
C VAL A 342 28.52 -28.59 0.19
N VAL A 343 28.64 -29.92 0.17
CA VAL A 343 28.71 -30.74 -1.03
C VAL A 343 27.29 -30.84 -1.61
N ASP A 344 26.85 -29.77 -2.26
CA ASP A 344 25.63 -29.78 -3.06
C ASP A 344 25.98 -29.10 -4.38
N GLU A 345 26.72 -29.82 -5.22
CA GLU A 345 27.22 -29.38 -6.52
C GLU A 345 26.11 -29.28 -7.58
N SER A 346 24.84 -29.54 -7.22
CA SER A 346 23.74 -29.60 -8.19
C SER A 346 23.24 -28.24 -8.67
N GLU A 347 23.49 -27.14 -7.96
CA GLU A 347 22.93 -25.82 -8.34
C GLU A 347 23.95 -24.67 -8.48
N GLY A 348 25.23 -24.86 -8.14
CA GLY A 348 26.24 -23.79 -8.24
C GLY A 348 26.01 -22.59 -7.30
N ILE A 349 24.98 -22.65 -6.43
CA ILE A 349 24.65 -21.63 -5.45
C ILE A 349 25.30 -22.01 -4.12
N SER A 350 26.18 -21.15 -3.61
CA SER A 350 26.77 -21.35 -2.29
C SER A 350 25.75 -21.10 -1.20
N ARG A 351 25.58 -22.03 -0.24
CA ARG A 351 24.75 -21.77 0.95
C ARG A 351 25.37 -20.67 1.80
N ILE A 352 24.58 -19.65 2.13
CA ILE A 352 24.97 -18.49 2.94
C ILE A 352 24.13 -18.51 4.22
N TRP A 353 24.80 -18.34 5.36
CA TRP A 353 24.18 -18.23 6.69
C TRP A 353 24.04 -16.77 7.09
N PHE A 354 22.86 -16.34 7.54
CA PHE A 354 22.65 -15.01 8.11
C PHE A 354 22.50 -15.11 9.63
N CYS A 355 23.14 -14.21 10.37
CA CYS A 355 23.15 -14.28 11.84
C CYS A 355 21.82 -13.89 12.49
N ASP A 356 21.04 -13.04 11.83
CA ASP A 356 19.73 -12.60 12.27
C ASP A 356 18.75 -12.80 11.11
N PRO A 357 17.75 -13.68 11.23
CA PRO A 357 16.71 -13.78 10.22
C PRO A 357 15.74 -12.59 10.40
N ALA A 358 16.04 -11.45 9.78
CA ALA A 358 15.09 -10.32 9.71
C ALA A 358 13.78 -10.67 8.96
N ALA A 359 13.72 -11.83 8.32
CA ALA A 359 12.49 -12.52 7.95
C ALA A 359 12.38 -13.76 8.82
N GLY A 360 11.48 -13.72 9.82
CA GLY A 360 11.21 -14.73 10.86
C GLY A 360 11.69 -16.18 10.70
N ASN A 361 12.03 -16.78 11.84
CA ASN A 361 12.31 -18.23 11.98
C ASN A 361 11.23 -19.14 11.39
#